data_AF-A0A0W7Y6P8-F1
#
_entry.id   AF-A0A0W7Y6P8-F1
#
_cell.length_a   1.000
_cell.length_b   1.000
_cell.length_c   1.000
_cell.angle_alpha   90.00
_cell.angle_beta   90.00
_cell.angle_gamma   90.00
#
_symmetry.space_group_name_H-M   'P 1'
#
loop_
_entity.id
_entity.type
_entity.pdbx_description
1 polymer ?
#
loop_
_entity_poly.entity_id
_entity_poly.type
_entity_poly.pdbx_seq_one_letter_code
_entity_poly.pdbx_strand_id
1 'polypeptide(L)' 'MEAFFSFSCFFLMPVYGFLFCFYFIKLIKKLIKGQNDTNVEASVMTIMFILIIWSISYTVAIGN' A
#
# COMPACT_ATOMS: atom_id res chain seq x y z
N MET A 1 23.15 2.52 4.39
CA MET A 1 21.79 2.99 4.04
C MET A 1 21.05 1.97 3.19
N GLU A 2 21.68 1.37 2.18
CA GLU A 2 21.03 0.42 1.27
C GLU A 2 20.45 -0.82 1.97
N ALA A 3 21.14 -1.40 2.96
CA ALA A 3 20.62 -2.55 3.71
C ALA A 3 19.36 -2.23 4.55
N PHE A 4 19.28 -1.01 5.11
CA PHE A 4 18.12 -0.58 5.89
C PHE A 4 16.93 -0.29 4.96
N PHE A 5 17.20 0.26 3.78
CA PHE A 5 16.20 0.51 2.75
C PHE A 5 15.66 -0.81 2.17
N SER A 6 16.55 -1.76 1.84
CA SER A 6 16.16 -3.12 1.44
C SER A 6 15.33 -3.81 2.52
N PHE A 7 15.78 -3.81 3.77
CA PHE A 7 15.01 -4.42 4.87
C PHE A 7 13.60 -3.80 4.96
N SER A 8 13.50 -2.47 4.85
CA SER A 8 12.21 -1.79 4.86
C SER A 8 11.31 -2.20 3.69
N CYS A 9 11.85 -2.29 2.47
CA CYS A 9 11.07 -2.68 1.29
C CYS A 9 10.60 -4.14 1.36
N PHE A 10 11.45 -5.09 1.74
CA PHE A 10 11.08 -6.51 1.78
C PHE A 10 10.12 -6.85 2.93
N PHE A 11 10.38 -6.34 4.13
CA PHE A 11 9.56 -6.66 5.31
C PHE A 11 8.29 -5.83 5.42
N LEU A 12 8.28 -4.57 4.96
CA LEU A 12 7.04 -3.78 4.99
C LEU A 12 6.13 -4.01 3.77
N MET A 13 6.61 -4.59 2.67
CA MET A 13 5.75 -4.93 1.53
C MET A 13 4.48 -5.74 1.90
N PRO A 14 4.56 -6.84 2.68
CA PRO A 14 3.35 -7.54 3.13
C PRO A 14 2.48 -6.69 4.06
N VAL A 15 3.09 -5.79 4.86
CA VAL A 15 2.35 -4.86 5.74
C VAL A 15 1.56 -3.83 4.93
N TYR A 16 2.18 -3.24 3.90
CA TYR A 16 1.52 -2.32 2.98
C TYR A 16 0.40 -3.01 2.20
N GLY A 17 0.62 -4.26 1.75
CA GLY A 17 -0.42 -5.06 1.10
C GLY A 17 -1.62 -5.34 2.02
N PHE A 18 -1.36 -5.69 3.28
CA PHE A 18 -2.42 -5.92 4.25
C PHE A 18 -3.22 -4.64 4.55
N LEU A 19 -2.52 -3.52 4.76
CA LEU A 19 -3.16 -2.21 4.96
C LEU A 19 -3.97 -1.78 3.74
N PHE A 20 -3.45 -1.97 2.53
CA PHE A 20 -4.17 -1.68 1.29
C PHE A 20 -5.48 -2.46 1.22
N CYS A 21 -5.45 -3.76 1.47
CA CYS A 21 -6.65 -4.60 1.51
C CYS A 21 -7.64 -4.17 2.61
N PHE A 22 -7.16 -3.79 3.79
CA PHE A 22 -8.00 -3.30 4.87
C PHE A 22 -8.73 -2.00 4.50
N TYR A 23 -8.01 -1.02 3.96
CA TYR A 23 -8.60 0.24 3.49
C TYR A 23 -9.55 0.03 2.31
N PHE A 24 -9.26 -0.94 1.43
CA PHE A 24 -10.17 -1.30 0.35
C PHE A 24 -11.50 -1.86 0.86
N ILE A 25 -11.47 -2.79 1.82
CA ILE A 25 -12.69 -3.31 2.44
C ILE A 25 -13.46 -2.20 3.16
N LYS A 26 -12.75 -1.27 3.81
CA LYS A 26 -13.36 -0.11 4.48
C LYS A 26 -14.03 0.84 3.46
N LEU A 27 -13.37 1.12 2.34
CA LEU A 27 -13.89 1.90 1.23
C LEU A 27 -15.16 1.25 0.64
N ILE A 28 -15.12 -0.05 0.37
CA ILE A 28 -16.28 -0.81 -0.11
C ILE A 28 -17.44 -0.71 0.89
N LYS A 29 -17.18 -0.92 2.18
CA LYS A 29 -18.21 -0.78 3.23
C LYS A 29 -18.81 0.62 3.29
N LYS A 30 -18.00 1.67 3.09
CA LYS A 30 -18.48 3.07 3.04
C LYS A 30 -19.33 3.34 1.81
N LEU A 31 -18.91 2.86 0.64
CA LEU A 31 -19.65 2.97 -0.63
C LEU A 31 -21.02 2.28 -0.53
N ILE A 32 -21.06 1.06 0.01
CA ILE A 32 -22.32 0.32 0.21
C ILE A 32 -23.26 1.06 1.18
N LYS A 33 -22.70 1.77 2.18
CA LYS A 33 -23.47 2.59 3.13
C LYS A 33 -23.88 3.96 2.59
N GLY A 34 -23.54 4.30 1.34
CA GLY A 34 -23.87 5.59 0.74
C GLY A 34 -23.14 6.79 1.36
N GLN A 35 -21.99 6.57 2.01
CA GLN A 35 -21.18 7.66 2.54
C GLN A 35 -20.34 8.31 1.42
N ASN A 36 -20.46 9.63 1.27
CA ASN A 36 -19.72 10.39 0.25
C ASN A 36 -18.28 10.75 0.67
N ASP A 37 -17.93 10.58 1.95
CA ASP A 37 -16.59 10.82 2.47
C ASP A 37 -15.67 9.62 2.24
N THR A 38 -15.36 9.36 0.97
CA THR A 38 -14.47 8.28 0.49
C THR A 38 -13.11 8.80 0.01
N ASN A 39 -12.94 10.12 -0.09
CA ASN A 39 -11.68 10.74 -0.55
C ASN A 39 -10.46 10.38 0.32
N VAL A 40 -10.66 10.20 1.63
CA VAL A 40 -9.57 9.85 2.56
C VAL A 40 -9.11 8.43 2.32
N GLU A 41 -10.04 7.47 2.27
CA GLU A 41 -9.71 6.07 1.99
C GLU A 41 -9.08 5.90 0.60
N ALA A 42 -9.61 6.57 -0.42
CA ALA A 42 -9.04 6.54 -1.77
C ALA A 42 -7.61 7.09 -1.79
N SER A 43 -7.36 8.24 -1.15
CA SER A 43 -6.03 8.84 -1.08
C SER A 43 -5.02 7.95 -0.36
N VAL A 44 -5.42 7.36 0.78
CA VAL A 44 -4.58 6.43 1.54
C VAL A 44 -4.27 5.17 0.72
N MET A 45 -5.26 4.64 0.01
CA MET A 45 -5.06 3.50 -0.89
C MET A 45 -4.08 3.82 -2.03
N THR A 46 -4.19 4.99 -2.67
CA THR A 46 -3.27 5.41 -3.73
C THR A 46 -1.83 5.52 -3.21
N ILE A 47 -1.63 6.12 -2.03
CA ILE A 47 -0.30 6.22 -1.42
C ILE A 47 0.27 4.83 -1.12
N MET A 48 -0.54 3.93 -0.53
CA MET A 48 -0.12 2.56 -0.25
C MET A 48 0.24 1.79 -1.52
N PHE A 49 -0.52 2.00 -2.60
CA PHE A 49 -0.25 1.37 -3.90
C PHE A 49 1.09 1.83 -4.49
N ILE A 50 1.39 3.12 -4.43
CA ILE A 50 2.68 3.67 -4.88
C ILE A 50 3.84 3.07 -4.07
N LEU A 51 3.70 2.96 -2.74
CA LEU A 51 4.71 2.37 -1.86
C LEU A 51 4.94 0.88 -2.16
N ILE A 52 3.89 0.13 -2.49
CA ILE A 52 3.99 -1.27 -2.91
C ILE A 52 4.75 -1.37 -4.24
N ILE A 53 4.37 -0.58 -5.25
CA ILE A 53 5.06 -0.57 -6.55
C ILE A 53 6.54 -0.23 -6.37
N TRP A 54 6.86 0.80 -5.58
CA TRP A 54 8.23 1.18 -5.32
C TRP A 54 9.01 0.03 -4.67
N SER A 55 8.43 -0.62 -3.67
CA SER A 55 9.06 -1.76 -2.98
C SER A 55 9.33 -2.94 -3.92
N ILE A 56 8.40 -3.24 -4.83
CA ILE A 56 8.57 -4.28 -5.86
C ILE A 56 9.65 -3.89 -6.85
N SER A 57 9.59 -2.68 -7.41
CA SER A 57 10.56 -2.20 -8.40
C SER A 57 11.98 -2.21 -7.87
N TYR A 58 12.17 -1.79 -6.62
CA TYR A 58 13.48 -1.82 -5.96
C TYR A 58 13.97 -3.25 -5.70
N THR A 59 13.09 -4.13 -5.23
CA THR A 59 13.37 -5.56 -5.04
C THR A 59 13.83 -6.23 -6.35
N VAL A 60 13.12 -5.96 -7.44
CA VAL A 60 13.45 -6.50 -8.77
C VAL A 60 14.77 -5.93 -9.29
N ALA A 61 15.04 -4.64 -9.07
CA ALA A 61 16.28 -4.00 -9.53
C ALA A 61 17.53 -4.51 -8.80
N ILE A 62 17.41 -5.02 -7.57
CA ILE A 62 18.53 -5.57 -6.79
C ILE A 62 18.69 -7.08 -6.97
N GLY A 63 17.60 -7.79 -7.25
CA GLY A 63 17.62 -9.24 -7.47
C GLY A 63 18.16 -9.66 -8.84
N ASN A 64 18.51 -8.70 -9.71
CA ASN A 64 18.92 -8.90 -11.10
C ASN A 64 20.33 -8.33 -11.32
#